data_AF-A0A8K0RC42-F1
#
_entry.id   AF-A0A8K0RC42-F1
#
_cell.length_a   1.000
_cell.length_b   1.000
_cell.length_c   1.000
_cell.angle_alpha   90.00
_cell.angle_beta   90.00
_cell.angle_gamma   90.00
#
_symmetry.space_group_name_H-M   'P 1'
#
loop_
_entity.id
_entity.type
_entity.pdbx_description
1 polymer ?
#
loop_
_entity_poly.entity_id
_entity_poly.type
_entity_poly.pdbx_seq_one_letter_code
_entity_poly.pdbx_strand_id
1 'polypeptide(L)'
;MFERIEPLTLRVLKLDVTSGMGSLFKALASSFAQKEVSLRHLRINRLPKAEAEEVHESLLLFLTSFCGLKTIWIQCDDCSKISTDGIINHGETLKILFIVNGGVHRQDKTKCMVAGDLQQIATACPELQQLCLNLYEIDPDRNESDILGPQPGVTYVANDFEEALQAIASMPKLKVLRFTNPPNYRQTYFRPGELFRWFPRSLQSGTERMAYKARADGVMQYLREHGSNVHFLAFSPTEKLNKATSADKHGHVWPDYYYYAGRLTDVKGTDIAVARPLVHWKTEYPSVMVWKEA
;
A
#
# COMPACT_ATOMS: atom_id res chain seq x y z
N MET A 1 -31.68 -8.11 1.80
CA MET A 1 -32.13 -8.54 0.46
C MET A 1 -32.56 -7.26 -0.25
N PHE A 2 -31.91 -6.89 -1.35
CA PHE A 2 -32.26 -5.67 -2.11
C PHE A 2 -33.32 -6.03 -3.14
N GLU A 3 -34.44 -5.29 -3.18
CA GLU A 3 -35.55 -5.57 -4.11
C GLU A 3 -35.25 -5.15 -5.55
N ARG A 4 -34.42 -4.11 -5.74
CA ARG A 4 -33.89 -3.71 -7.05
C ARG A 4 -32.69 -2.78 -6.86
N ILE A 5 -31.56 -3.10 -7.48
CA ILE A 5 -30.41 -2.18 -7.59
C ILE A 5 -30.39 -1.70 -9.03
N GLU A 6 -30.34 -0.39 -9.26
CA GLU A 6 -30.05 0.18 -10.57
C GLU A 6 -28.53 0.32 -10.71
N PRO A 7 -27.84 -0.64 -11.36
CA PRO A 7 -26.38 -0.70 -11.28
C PRO A 7 -25.71 0.49 -11.99
N LEU A 8 -26.39 1.13 -12.95
CA LEU A 8 -25.83 2.22 -13.76
C LEU A 8 -25.75 3.56 -13.01
N THR A 9 -26.64 3.78 -12.03
CA THR A 9 -26.66 4.98 -11.19
C THR A 9 -25.79 4.80 -9.94
N LEU A 10 -25.29 3.59 -9.70
CA LEU A 10 -24.42 3.26 -8.58
C LEU A 10 -23.12 4.05 -8.68
N ARG A 11 -22.83 4.90 -7.69
CA ARG A 11 -21.57 5.67 -7.61
C ARG A 11 -20.51 5.00 -6.75
N VAL A 12 -20.93 4.16 -5.82
CA VAL A 12 -20.08 3.49 -4.84
C VAL A 12 -20.52 2.04 -4.70
N LEU A 13 -19.59 1.11 -4.90
CA LEU A 13 -19.79 -0.32 -4.64
C LEU A 13 -18.89 -0.71 -3.47
N LYS A 14 -19.50 -1.10 -2.35
CA LYS A 14 -18.79 -1.63 -1.17
C LYS A 14 -19.19 -3.08 -0.97
N LEU A 15 -18.21 -3.94 -0.87
CA LEU A 15 -18.37 -5.37 -0.65
C LEU A 15 -17.51 -5.76 0.55
N ASP A 16 -18.15 -6.21 1.62
CA ASP A 16 -17.49 -6.90 2.73
C ASP A 16 -17.52 -8.42 2.47
N VAL A 17 -16.98 -9.24 3.37
CA VAL A 17 -16.97 -10.72 3.25
C VAL A 17 -18.38 -11.26 2.95
N THR A 18 -18.66 -11.53 1.68
CA THR A 18 -19.95 -12.07 1.20
C THR A 18 -19.69 -13.20 0.22
N SER A 19 -20.42 -14.31 0.34
CA SER A 19 -20.40 -15.38 -0.65
C SER A 19 -20.99 -14.89 -1.98
N GLY A 20 -20.46 -15.38 -3.10
CA GLY A 20 -21.02 -15.11 -4.43
C GLY A 20 -20.57 -13.79 -5.06
N MET A 21 -19.47 -13.20 -4.57
CA MET A 21 -18.86 -12.02 -5.20
C MET A 21 -18.51 -12.26 -6.66
N GLY A 22 -18.05 -13.46 -7.01
CA GLY A 22 -17.68 -13.80 -8.39
C GLY A 22 -18.86 -13.67 -9.34
N SER A 23 -20.00 -14.28 -8.98
CA SER A 23 -21.25 -14.15 -9.76
C SER A 23 -21.74 -12.71 -9.85
N LEU A 24 -21.64 -11.95 -8.75
CA LEU A 24 -22.00 -10.53 -8.74
C LEU A 24 -21.13 -9.72 -9.71
N PHE A 25 -19.80 -9.89 -9.67
CA PHE A 25 -18.88 -9.21 -10.57
C PHE A 25 -19.14 -9.55 -12.03
N LYS A 26 -19.37 -10.83 -12.35
CA LYS A 26 -19.75 -11.27 -13.71
C LYS A 26 -21.04 -10.57 -14.19
N ALA A 27 -22.09 -10.55 -13.36
CA ALA A 27 -23.36 -9.92 -13.71
C ALA A 27 -23.24 -8.38 -13.88
N LEU A 28 -22.47 -7.73 -13.01
CA LEU A 28 -22.19 -6.30 -13.12
C LEU A 28 -21.35 -6.00 -14.37
N ALA A 29 -20.34 -6.82 -14.67
CA ALA A 29 -19.50 -6.66 -15.85
C ALA A 29 -20.32 -6.71 -17.15
N SER A 30 -21.21 -7.70 -17.29
CA SER A 30 -22.12 -7.80 -18.43
C SER A 30 -23.05 -6.59 -18.55
N SER A 31 -23.52 -6.05 -17.42
CA SER A 31 -24.40 -4.87 -17.40
C SER A 31 -23.66 -3.58 -17.74
N PHE A 32 -22.39 -3.47 -17.33
CA PHE A 32 -21.55 -2.28 -17.48
C PHE A 32 -20.93 -2.18 -18.87
N ALA A 33 -20.66 -3.31 -19.53
CA ALA A 33 -20.10 -3.33 -20.88
C ALA A 33 -21.01 -2.67 -21.94
N GLN A 34 -22.30 -2.48 -21.66
CA GLN A 34 -23.29 -2.02 -22.64
C GLN A 34 -23.71 -0.56 -22.49
N LYS A 35 -23.35 0.11 -21.39
CA LYS A 35 -23.99 1.36 -20.96
C LYS A 35 -23.01 2.29 -20.24
N GLU A 36 -23.35 3.56 -20.15
CA GLU A 36 -22.61 4.52 -19.34
C GLU A 36 -22.73 4.18 -17.85
N VAL A 37 -21.58 4.03 -17.18
CA VAL A 37 -21.48 3.62 -15.79
C VAL A 37 -21.15 4.83 -14.91
N SER A 38 -21.94 5.05 -13.85
CA SER A 38 -21.68 6.12 -12.88
C SER A 38 -20.75 5.72 -11.73
N LEU A 39 -20.28 4.47 -11.69
CA LEU A 39 -19.45 3.94 -10.61
C LEU A 39 -18.10 4.65 -10.55
N ARG A 40 -17.80 5.25 -9.40
CA ARG A 40 -16.55 5.99 -9.16
C ARG A 40 -15.69 5.37 -8.07
N HIS A 41 -16.26 4.57 -7.19
CA HIS A 41 -15.55 4.01 -6.04
C HIS A 41 -15.87 2.53 -5.89
N LEU A 42 -14.83 1.70 -5.96
CA LEU A 42 -14.89 0.28 -5.63
C LEU A 42 -14.17 0.05 -4.30
N ARG A 43 -14.84 -0.63 -3.37
CA ARG A 43 -14.26 -1.05 -2.10
C ARG A 43 -14.59 -2.52 -1.84
N ILE A 44 -13.56 -3.34 -1.74
CA ILE A 44 -13.64 -4.74 -1.34
C ILE A 44 -12.88 -4.89 -0.03
N ASN A 45 -13.59 -5.19 1.04
CA ASN A 45 -13.01 -5.47 2.34
C ASN A 45 -12.98 -6.99 2.56
N ARG A 46 -11.77 -7.54 2.64
CA ARG A 46 -11.50 -8.95 2.93
C ARG A 46 -12.15 -9.91 1.95
N LEU A 47 -11.41 -10.26 0.90
CA LEU A 47 -11.78 -11.39 0.05
C LEU A 47 -11.48 -12.74 0.75
N PRO A 48 -12.48 -13.62 0.94
CA PRO A 48 -12.27 -14.91 1.58
C PRO A 48 -11.42 -15.83 0.70
N LYS A 49 -10.50 -16.57 1.34
CA LYS A 49 -9.55 -17.48 0.67
C LYS A 49 -10.22 -18.54 -0.21
N ALA A 50 -11.37 -19.08 0.22
CA ALA A 50 -12.03 -20.20 -0.44
C ALA A 50 -12.57 -19.86 -1.84
N GLU A 51 -12.83 -18.58 -2.13
CA GLU A 51 -13.38 -18.10 -3.40
C GLU A 51 -12.33 -17.30 -4.21
N ALA A 52 -11.06 -17.32 -3.79
CA ALA A 52 -10.07 -16.35 -4.26
C ALA A 52 -9.81 -16.41 -5.78
N GLU A 53 -9.74 -17.60 -6.38
CA GLU A 53 -9.45 -17.75 -7.81
C GLU A 53 -10.62 -17.30 -8.69
N GLU A 54 -11.83 -17.83 -8.47
CA GLU A 54 -13.00 -17.44 -9.25
C GLU A 54 -13.30 -15.94 -9.10
N VAL A 55 -13.21 -15.42 -7.87
CA VAL A 55 -13.47 -14.00 -7.64
C VAL A 55 -12.38 -13.15 -8.28
N HIS A 56 -11.14 -13.62 -8.34
CA HIS A 56 -10.07 -12.90 -9.02
C HIS A 56 -10.34 -12.74 -10.53
N GLU A 57 -10.69 -13.82 -11.22
CA GLU A 57 -11.05 -13.76 -12.65
C GLU A 57 -12.27 -12.87 -12.89
N SER A 58 -13.29 -13.01 -12.03
CA SER A 58 -14.52 -12.22 -12.11
C SER A 58 -14.27 -10.74 -11.85
N LEU A 59 -13.37 -10.42 -10.91
CA LEU A 59 -12.96 -9.06 -10.58
C LEU A 59 -12.17 -8.43 -11.75
N LEU A 60 -11.28 -9.18 -12.39
CA LEU A 60 -10.59 -8.71 -13.60
C LEU A 60 -11.60 -8.41 -14.71
N LEU A 61 -12.53 -9.33 -14.97
CA LEU A 61 -13.60 -9.12 -15.95
C LEU A 61 -14.41 -7.85 -15.64
N PHE A 62 -14.73 -7.63 -14.37
CA PHE A 62 -15.44 -6.44 -13.93
C PHE A 62 -14.63 -5.14 -14.11
N LEU A 63 -13.36 -5.11 -13.71
CA LEU A 63 -12.51 -3.92 -13.84
C LEU A 63 -12.19 -3.57 -15.31
N THR A 64 -12.21 -4.57 -16.19
CA THR A 64 -11.97 -4.38 -17.63
C THR A 64 -13.25 -4.05 -18.42
N SER A 65 -14.43 -4.26 -17.87
CA SER A 65 -15.70 -4.03 -18.59
C SER A 65 -16.13 -2.57 -18.70
N PHE A 66 -15.50 -1.64 -17.96
CA PHE A 66 -15.81 -0.21 -17.97
C PHE A 66 -14.62 0.61 -17.48
N CYS A 67 -14.60 1.91 -17.75
CA CYS A 67 -13.59 2.83 -17.24
C CYS A 67 -14.22 3.90 -16.31
N GLY A 68 -13.40 4.71 -15.64
CA GLY A 68 -13.89 5.87 -14.88
C GLY A 68 -13.89 5.77 -13.35
N LEU A 69 -13.31 4.71 -12.76
CA LEU A 69 -13.09 4.60 -11.31
C LEU A 69 -12.07 5.64 -10.84
N LYS A 70 -12.43 6.37 -9.78
CA LYS A 70 -11.55 7.31 -9.07
C LYS A 70 -10.84 6.65 -7.89
N THR A 71 -11.44 5.60 -7.33
CA THR A 71 -10.91 4.88 -6.18
C THR A 71 -11.08 3.39 -6.37
N ILE A 72 -9.97 2.66 -6.23
CA ILE A 72 -9.95 1.21 -6.10
C ILE A 72 -9.37 0.89 -4.73
N TRP A 73 -10.16 0.25 -3.87
CA TRP A 73 -9.72 -0.30 -2.59
C TRP A 73 -10.01 -1.78 -2.57
N ILE A 74 -8.96 -2.58 -2.52
CA ILE A 74 -9.04 -4.03 -2.49
C ILE A 74 -8.15 -4.51 -1.34
N GLN A 75 -8.78 -5.12 -0.35
CA GLN A 75 -8.10 -5.82 0.73
C GLN A 75 -8.45 -7.30 0.66
N CYS A 76 -7.44 -8.14 0.51
CA CYS A 76 -7.54 -9.59 0.36
C CYS A 76 -6.70 -10.28 1.43
N ASP A 77 -7.22 -11.31 2.10
CA ASP A 77 -6.46 -12.00 3.16
C ASP A 77 -5.48 -13.04 2.58
N ASP A 78 -5.80 -13.64 1.42
CA ASP A 78 -4.94 -14.60 0.72
C ASP A 78 -5.33 -14.79 -0.76
N CYS A 79 -5.05 -13.82 -1.62
CA CYS A 79 -5.40 -13.91 -3.05
C CYS A 79 -4.17 -13.92 -3.96
N SER A 80 -4.39 -14.22 -5.23
CA SER A 80 -3.42 -13.94 -6.30
C SER A 80 -3.21 -12.44 -6.44
N LYS A 81 -2.06 -12.05 -7.00
CA LYS A 81 -1.76 -10.66 -7.34
C LYS A 81 -2.87 -10.07 -8.21
N ILE A 82 -3.44 -8.94 -7.82
CA ILE A 82 -4.43 -8.21 -8.63
C ILE A 82 -3.81 -7.83 -9.97
N SER A 83 -4.47 -8.19 -11.07
CA SER A 83 -3.97 -7.88 -12.41
C SER A 83 -3.88 -6.37 -12.64
N THR A 84 -2.78 -5.94 -13.25
CA THR A 84 -2.53 -4.55 -13.62
C THR A 84 -3.47 -4.07 -14.71
N ASP A 85 -3.90 -4.94 -15.63
CA ASP A 85 -4.77 -4.60 -16.75
C ASP A 85 -6.09 -3.97 -16.29
N GLY A 86 -6.71 -4.54 -15.25
CA GLY A 86 -7.93 -4.01 -14.67
C GLY A 86 -7.72 -2.63 -14.01
N ILE A 87 -6.53 -2.37 -13.47
CA ILE A 87 -6.21 -1.09 -12.81
C ILE A 87 -5.97 0.00 -13.87
N ILE A 88 -5.13 -0.29 -14.86
CA ILE A 88 -4.74 0.67 -15.90
C ILE A 88 -5.92 1.08 -16.78
N ASN A 89 -6.95 0.23 -16.92
CA ASN A 89 -8.19 0.56 -17.60
C ASN A 89 -8.93 1.77 -16.98
N HIS A 90 -8.59 2.14 -15.75
CA HIS A 90 -9.13 3.32 -15.06
C HIS A 90 -8.12 4.47 -14.95
N GLY A 91 -6.97 4.38 -15.62
CA GLY A 91 -5.80 5.22 -15.37
C GLY A 91 -6.03 6.73 -15.51
N GLU A 92 -6.82 7.16 -16.49
CA GLU A 92 -7.15 8.58 -16.69
C GLU A 92 -7.93 9.20 -15.52
N THR A 93 -8.64 8.38 -14.75
CA THR A 93 -9.52 8.85 -13.67
C THR A 93 -9.08 8.43 -12.27
N LEU A 94 -8.21 7.44 -12.17
CA LEU A 94 -7.82 6.82 -10.92
C LEU A 94 -6.96 7.77 -10.09
N LYS A 95 -7.46 8.15 -8.91
CA LYS A 95 -6.77 9.05 -7.97
C LYS A 95 -6.22 8.31 -6.77
N ILE A 96 -6.82 7.19 -6.42
CA ILE A 96 -6.53 6.46 -5.20
C ILE A 96 -6.52 4.98 -5.52
N LEU A 97 -5.36 4.35 -5.30
CA LEU A 97 -5.16 2.92 -5.44
C LEU A 97 -4.73 2.34 -4.09
N PHE A 98 -5.53 1.41 -3.58
CA PHE A 98 -5.22 0.68 -2.37
C PHE A 98 -5.38 -0.80 -2.66
N ILE A 99 -4.27 -1.53 -2.70
CA ILE A 99 -4.26 -2.96 -2.96
C ILE A 99 -3.41 -3.64 -1.92
N VAL A 100 -4.09 -4.35 -1.03
CA VAL A 100 -3.45 -5.12 0.03
C VAL A 100 -3.81 -6.55 -0.21
N ASN A 101 -2.84 -7.31 -0.72
CA ASN A 101 -3.02 -8.72 -1.00
C ASN A 101 -2.25 -9.59 -0.03
N GLY A 102 -2.97 -10.37 0.75
CA GLY A 102 -2.40 -11.22 1.78
C GLY A 102 -2.38 -10.59 3.16
N GLY A 103 -2.47 -11.45 4.18
CA GLY A 103 -2.14 -11.09 5.55
C GLY A 103 -0.65 -10.82 5.76
N VAL A 104 -0.30 -10.52 7.01
CA VAL A 104 1.00 -10.07 7.56
C VAL A 104 2.24 -10.94 7.20
N HIS A 105 2.08 -12.09 6.57
CA HIS A 105 3.12 -13.10 6.45
C HIS A 105 3.43 -13.47 5.00
N ARG A 106 4.10 -12.63 4.20
CA ARG A 106 4.40 -13.00 2.80
C ARG A 106 5.77 -12.58 2.30
N GLN A 107 6.63 -13.59 2.23
CA GLN A 107 7.82 -13.68 1.37
C GLN A 107 7.45 -13.99 -0.09
N ASP A 108 6.16 -14.18 -0.39
CA ASP A 108 5.70 -14.60 -1.70
C ASP A 108 5.64 -13.39 -2.66
N LYS A 109 6.77 -13.14 -3.32
CA LYS A 109 6.91 -12.11 -4.35
C LYS A 109 5.82 -12.21 -5.43
N THR A 110 5.28 -13.41 -5.69
CA THR A 110 4.26 -13.61 -6.74
C THR A 110 2.92 -12.97 -6.42
N LYS A 111 2.68 -12.60 -5.15
CA LYS A 111 1.43 -11.98 -4.69
C LYS A 111 1.52 -10.46 -4.52
N CYS A 112 2.71 -9.90 -4.61
CA CYS A 112 2.97 -8.47 -4.51
C CYS A 112 3.11 -7.84 -5.90
N MET A 113 2.88 -6.53 -5.99
CA MET A 113 3.24 -5.80 -7.21
C MET A 113 4.76 -5.73 -7.32
N VAL A 114 5.29 -6.13 -8.48
CA VAL A 114 6.72 -5.99 -8.79
C VAL A 114 6.99 -4.65 -9.48
N ALA A 115 8.27 -4.28 -9.65
CA ALA A 115 8.66 -3.03 -10.28
C ALA A 115 8.00 -2.82 -11.66
N GLY A 116 7.95 -3.87 -12.49
CA GLY A 116 7.27 -3.83 -13.80
C GLY A 116 5.78 -3.49 -13.72
N ASP A 117 5.06 -4.02 -12.71
CA ASP A 117 3.64 -3.69 -12.50
C ASP A 117 3.48 -2.21 -12.13
N LEU A 118 4.34 -1.71 -11.25
CA LEU A 118 4.32 -0.32 -10.81
C LEU A 118 4.71 0.66 -11.91
N GLN A 119 5.62 0.26 -12.81
CA GLN A 119 5.98 1.07 -13.98
C GLN A 119 4.80 1.19 -14.96
N GLN A 120 4.04 0.10 -15.16
CA GLN A 120 2.81 0.14 -15.97
C GLN A 120 1.77 1.07 -15.33
N ILE A 121 1.55 0.95 -14.02
CA ILE A 121 0.62 1.81 -13.27
C ILE A 121 1.07 3.28 -13.34
N ALA A 122 2.36 3.57 -13.14
CA ALA A 122 2.88 4.92 -13.18
C ALA A 122 2.67 5.59 -14.53
N THR A 123 2.84 4.81 -15.61
CA THR A 123 2.64 5.29 -16.99
C THR A 123 1.16 5.51 -17.30
N ALA A 124 0.30 4.57 -16.91
CA ALA A 124 -1.12 4.60 -17.26
C ALA A 124 -1.98 5.47 -16.34
N CYS A 125 -1.55 5.76 -15.11
CA CYS A 125 -2.35 6.43 -14.08
C CYS A 125 -1.76 7.81 -13.69
N PRO A 126 -1.74 8.81 -14.60
CA PRO A 126 -1.09 10.10 -14.34
C PRO A 126 -1.79 10.92 -13.24
N GLU A 127 -3.06 10.62 -12.95
CA GLU A 127 -3.86 11.28 -11.91
C GLU A 127 -3.73 10.65 -10.53
N LEU A 128 -2.90 9.61 -10.35
CA LEU A 128 -2.78 8.90 -9.08
C LEU A 128 -2.16 9.79 -8.02
N GLN A 129 -2.88 9.99 -6.90
CA GLN A 129 -2.49 10.87 -5.80
C GLN A 129 -2.14 10.10 -4.52
N GLN A 130 -2.76 8.93 -4.33
CA GLN A 130 -2.51 8.07 -3.20
C GLN A 130 -2.30 6.63 -3.65
N LEU A 131 -1.21 6.05 -3.18
CA LEU A 131 -0.87 4.65 -3.41
C LEU A 131 -0.68 3.95 -2.09
N CYS A 132 -1.41 2.86 -1.90
CA CYS A 132 -1.22 1.96 -0.78
C CYS A 132 -1.07 0.54 -1.29
N LEU A 133 0.03 -0.10 -0.90
CA LEU A 133 0.33 -1.46 -1.33
C LEU A 133 1.06 -2.26 -0.27
N ASN A 134 0.98 -3.58 -0.40
CA ASN A 134 1.96 -4.47 0.20
C ASN A 134 3.24 -4.37 -0.60
N LEU A 135 4.34 -3.99 0.05
CA LEU A 135 5.66 -4.26 -0.49
C LEU A 135 5.93 -5.75 -0.35
N TYR A 136 6.83 -6.30 -1.15
CA TYR A 136 7.39 -7.59 -0.77
C TYR A 136 8.36 -7.35 0.41
N GLU A 137 8.48 -8.33 1.31
CA GLU A 137 9.45 -8.25 2.41
C GLU A 137 10.85 -8.14 1.78
N ILE A 138 11.51 -7.00 1.98
CA ILE A 138 12.93 -6.89 1.67
C ILE A 138 13.59 -7.95 2.52
N ASP A 139 14.19 -8.95 1.86
CA ASP A 139 14.86 -10.06 2.53
C ASP A 139 15.75 -9.46 3.62
N PRO A 140 15.72 -9.95 4.88
CA PRO A 140 16.61 -9.48 5.92
C PRO A 140 18.05 -9.72 5.49
N ASP A 141 18.58 -8.76 4.75
CA ASP A 141 20.00 -8.71 4.48
C ASP A 141 20.67 -8.53 5.84
N ARG A 142 21.72 -9.32 6.09
CA ARG A 142 22.33 -9.38 7.43
C ARG A 142 22.87 -8.03 7.89
N ASN A 143 23.04 -7.10 6.96
CA ASN A 143 23.28 -5.68 7.20
C ASN A 143 22.03 -4.86 6.84
N GLU A 144 21.09 -4.74 7.79
CA GLU A 144 19.89 -3.90 7.68
C GLU A 144 20.19 -2.39 7.48
N SER A 145 21.46 -1.98 7.47
CA SER A 145 21.91 -0.59 7.38
C SER A 145 21.86 0.01 5.97
N ASP A 146 21.73 -0.79 4.91
CA ASP A 146 21.95 -0.30 3.54
C ASP A 146 21.03 -0.97 2.52
N ILE A 147 19.72 -0.80 2.73
CA ILE A 147 18.66 -1.36 1.86
C ILE A 147 18.54 -0.60 0.54
N LEU A 148 18.99 0.66 0.52
CA LEU A 148 18.85 1.58 -0.59
C LEU A 148 20.20 2.23 -0.86
N GLY A 149 20.60 2.23 -2.13
CA GLY A 149 21.81 2.88 -2.61
C GLY A 149 23.02 1.94 -2.72
N PRO A 150 24.16 2.50 -3.18
CA PRO A 150 25.39 1.76 -3.44
C PRO A 150 26.10 1.36 -2.14
N GLN A 151 26.41 0.07 -2.00
CA GLN A 151 27.26 -0.42 -0.92
C GLN A 151 28.76 -0.23 -1.25
N PRO A 152 29.61 0.17 -0.28
CA PRO A 152 31.04 0.35 -0.52
C PRO A 152 31.72 -0.92 -1.05
N GLY A 153 32.40 -0.81 -2.20
CA GLY A 153 33.15 -1.91 -2.79
C GLY A 153 32.32 -2.95 -3.57
N VAL A 154 31.02 -2.72 -3.74
CA VAL A 154 30.12 -3.56 -4.56
C VAL A 154 29.65 -2.76 -5.76
N THR A 155 29.66 -3.36 -6.96
CA THR A 155 29.05 -2.74 -8.14
C THR A 155 27.56 -2.53 -7.87
N TYR A 156 27.12 -1.27 -7.92
CA TYR A 156 25.74 -0.93 -7.67
C TYR A 156 24.83 -1.48 -8.77
N VAL A 157 23.87 -2.30 -8.36
CA VAL A 157 22.76 -2.80 -9.17
C VAL A 157 21.51 -2.56 -8.35
N ALA A 158 20.58 -1.79 -8.92
CA ALA A 158 19.32 -1.53 -8.26
C ALA A 158 18.59 -2.86 -8.00
N ASN A 159 18.13 -3.07 -6.78
CA ASN A 159 17.31 -4.23 -6.46
C ASN A 159 15.84 -4.01 -6.87
N ASP A 160 15.03 -5.07 -6.88
CA ASP A 160 13.60 -5.03 -7.23
C ASP A 160 12.82 -3.92 -6.45
N PHE A 161 13.29 -3.49 -5.27
CA PHE A 161 12.61 -2.54 -4.38
C PHE A 161 12.95 -1.11 -4.79
N GLU A 162 14.22 -0.87 -5.11
CA GLU A 162 14.69 0.36 -5.70
C GLU A 162 14.01 0.61 -7.05
N GLU A 163 13.93 -0.40 -7.91
CA GLU A 163 13.20 -0.29 -9.18
C GLU A 163 11.71 0.03 -8.97
N ALA A 164 11.08 -0.59 -7.96
CA ALA A 164 9.70 -0.27 -7.58
C ALA A 164 9.55 1.17 -7.05
N LEU A 165 10.49 1.65 -6.22
CA LEU A 165 10.52 3.02 -5.73
C LEU A 165 10.76 4.03 -6.85
N GLN A 166 11.60 3.68 -7.84
CA GLN A 166 11.85 4.51 -9.01
C GLN A 166 10.57 4.65 -9.86
N ALA A 167 9.83 3.55 -10.07
CA ALA A 167 8.52 3.60 -10.73
C ALA A 167 7.53 4.48 -9.95
N ILE A 168 7.48 4.36 -8.62
CA ILE A 168 6.66 5.21 -7.75
C ILE A 168 7.08 6.69 -7.83
N ALA A 169 8.38 6.97 -7.87
CA ALA A 169 8.92 8.33 -7.97
C ALA A 169 8.51 9.01 -9.28
N SER A 170 8.35 8.24 -10.36
CA SER A 170 7.91 8.75 -11.66
C SER A 170 6.45 9.21 -11.72
N MET A 171 5.64 8.92 -10.70
CA MET A 171 4.21 9.28 -10.66
C MET A 171 4.03 10.79 -10.34
N PRO A 172 3.64 11.63 -11.31
CA PRO A 172 3.78 13.09 -11.18
C PRO A 172 2.84 13.70 -10.14
N LYS A 173 1.69 13.06 -9.85
CA LYS A 173 0.70 13.57 -8.90
C LYS A 173 0.67 12.81 -7.58
N LEU A 174 1.54 11.81 -7.41
CA LEU A 174 1.55 10.99 -6.20
C LEU A 174 2.08 11.79 -5.01
N LYS A 175 1.27 11.87 -3.96
CA LYS A 175 1.53 12.66 -2.75
C LYS A 175 1.67 11.79 -1.50
N VAL A 176 0.87 10.72 -1.46
CA VAL A 176 0.72 9.83 -0.32
C VAL A 176 1.15 8.42 -0.73
N LEU A 177 2.13 7.89 -0.01
CA LEU A 177 2.57 6.51 -0.13
C LEU A 177 2.34 5.79 1.18
N ARG A 178 1.66 4.64 1.13
CA ARG A 178 1.46 3.78 2.30
C ARG A 178 1.92 2.36 2.00
N PHE A 179 2.71 1.82 2.92
CA PHE A 179 3.09 0.43 2.97
C PHE A 179 2.37 -0.24 4.14
N THR A 180 1.71 -1.35 3.85
CA THR A 180 0.84 -2.07 4.79
C THR A 180 1.52 -3.26 5.47
N ASN A 181 2.72 -3.59 5.04
CA ASN A 181 3.58 -4.55 5.69
C ASN A 181 4.89 -3.85 6.08
N PRO A 182 4.94 -3.26 7.29
CA PRO A 182 6.19 -2.71 7.77
C PRO A 182 7.26 -3.83 7.79
N PRO A 183 8.54 -3.49 7.54
CA PRO A 183 9.65 -4.41 7.76
C PRO A 183 9.60 -5.02 9.15
N ASN A 184 10.04 -6.25 9.36
CA ASN A 184 10.08 -6.88 10.70
C ASN A 184 8.72 -6.96 11.43
N TYR A 185 7.61 -6.54 10.81
CA TYR A 185 6.26 -6.63 11.37
C TYR A 185 5.85 -8.10 11.59
N ARG A 186 6.41 -9.03 10.81
CA ARG A 186 6.20 -10.47 11.00
C ARG A 186 6.86 -11.03 12.25
N GLN A 187 8.07 -10.57 12.58
CA GLN A 187 8.78 -11.04 13.78
C GLN A 187 8.02 -10.68 15.05
N THR A 188 7.11 -9.72 14.92
CA THR A 188 6.46 -9.04 16.02
C THR A 188 4.94 -9.24 16.06
N TYR A 189 4.35 -9.72 14.97
CA TYR A 189 2.96 -10.16 14.90
C TYR A 189 2.79 -11.49 15.63
N PHE A 190 2.15 -11.45 16.79
CA PHE A 190 1.78 -12.64 17.56
C PHE A 190 0.41 -13.15 17.11
N ARG A 191 0.32 -14.41 16.70
CA ARG A 191 -0.97 -15.10 16.65
C ARG A 191 -1.36 -15.54 18.07
N PRO A 192 -2.62 -15.34 18.51
CA PRO A 192 -3.11 -15.90 19.77
C PRO A 192 -2.85 -17.42 19.80
N GLY A 193 -2.07 -17.90 20.78
CA GLY A 193 -1.72 -19.31 20.95
C GLY A 193 -0.23 -19.66 20.81
N GLU A 194 0.63 -18.75 20.32
CA GLU A 194 2.10 -18.96 20.28
C GLU A 194 2.74 -18.71 21.66
N LEU A 195 2.54 -19.64 22.60
CA LEU A 195 2.93 -19.52 24.02
C LEU A 195 4.46 -19.32 24.24
N PHE A 196 5.30 -19.81 23.33
CA PHE A 196 6.76 -19.83 23.49
C PHE A 196 7.52 -18.66 22.84
N ARG A 197 6.82 -17.72 22.19
CA ARG A 197 7.41 -16.44 21.74
C ARG A 197 7.21 -15.29 22.73
N TRP A 198 6.77 -15.61 23.96
CA TRP A 198 6.43 -14.70 25.06
C TRP A 198 7.54 -13.77 25.57
N PHE A 199 8.75 -13.80 25.01
CA PHE A 199 9.68 -12.71 25.32
C PHE A 199 9.27 -11.51 24.46
N PRO A 200 8.92 -10.36 25.08
CA PRO A 200 8.76 -9.09 24.37
C PRO A 200 10.14 -8.66 23.86
N ARG A 201 10.67 -9.37 22.87
CA ARG A 201 11.93 -9.02 22.24
C ARG A 201 11.62 -7.92 21.24
N SER A 202 12.29 -6.81 21.51
CA SER A 202 12.78 -5.79 20.59
C SER A 202 11.87 -4.71 19.99
N LEU A 203 10.54 -4.86 19.85
CA LEU A 203 9.71 -3.73 19.37
C LEU A 203 9.57 -2.56 20.34
N GLN A 204 9.48 -2.89 21.62
CA GLN A 204 9.51 -1.89 22.69
C GLN A 204 10.92 -1.40 22.95
N SER A 205 11.94 -2.18 22.57
CA SER A 205 13.31 -1.71 22.62
C SER A 205 13.49 -0.66 21.51
N GLY A 206 14.10 0.47 21.81
CA GLY A 206 14.20 1.57 20.85
C GLY A 206 14.90 1.20 19.53
N THR A 207 15.61 0.07 19.45
CA THR A 207 16.38 -0.35 18.27
C THR A 207 15.51 -0.60 17.03
N GLU A 208 14.39 -1.32 17.15
CA GLU A 208 13.52 -1.58 15.99
C GLU A 208 12.86 -0.29 15.50
N ARG A 209 12.50 0.61 16.41
CA ARG A 209 11.95 1.94 16.07
C ARG A 209 12.97 2.78 15.30
N MET A 210 14.25 2.72 15.70
CA MET A 210 15.34 3.36 14.97
C MET A 210 15.51 2.74 13.57
N ALA A 211 15.38 1.42 13.43
CA ALA A 211 15.41 0.75 12.13
C ALA A 211 14.24 1.19 11.22
N TYR A 212 13.03 1.34 11.76
CA TYR A 212 11.89 1.89 11.02
C TYR A 212 12.15 3.31 10.56
N LYS A 213 12.68 4.16 11.44
CA LYS A 213 13.01 5.54 11.12
C LYS A 213 14.08 5.63 10.04
N ALA A 214 15.16 4.86 10.16
CA ALA A 214 16.24 4.81 9.17
C ALA A 214 15.72 4.35 7.80
N ARG A 215 14.80 3.37 7.77
CA ARG A 215 14.18 2.94 6.51
C ARG A 215 13.24 3.99 5.94
N ALA A 216 12.46 4.66 6.78
CA ALA A 216 11.62 5.78 6.34
C ALA A 216 12.47 6.89 5.74
N ASP A 217 13.61 7.22 6.36
CA ASP A 217 14.57 8.20 5.83
C ASP A 217 15.11 7.76 4.47
N GLY A 218 15.60 6.52 4.36
CA GLY A 218 16.10 5.99 3.10
C GLY A 218 15.06 6.04 1.97
N VAL A 219 13.82 5.62 2.23
CA VAL A 219 12.74 5.68 1.23
C VAL A 219 12.47 7.12 0.80
N MET A 220 12.35 8.05 1.75
CA MET A 220 12.06 9.45 1.45
C MET A 220 13.21 10.14 0.71
N GLN A 221 14.45 9.82 1.08
CA GLN A 221 15.64 10.28 0.39
C GLN A 221 15.67 9.76 -1.05
N TYR A 222 15.52 8.45 -1.24
CA TYR A 222 15.52 7.83 -2.56
C TYR A 222 14.43 8.42 -3.47
N LEU A 223 13.20 8.53 -2.97
CA LEU A 223 12.09 9.16 -3.70
C LEU A 223 12.42 10.61 -4.09
N ARG A 224 13.03 11.38 -3.17
CA ARG A 224 13.40 12.78 -3.43
C ARG A 224 14.49 12.90 -4.50
N GLU A 225 15.52 12.07 -4.44
CA GLU A 225 16.62 12.03 -5.41
C GLU A 225 16.11 11.71 -6.82
N HIS A 226 15.03 10.92 -6.92
CA HIS A 226 14.36 10.58 -8.17
C HIS A 226 13.21 11.53 -8.54
N GLY A 227 13.15 12.72 -7.92
CA GLY A 227 12.21 13.78 -8.30
C GLY A 227 10.75 13.54 -7.90
N SER A 228 10.48 12.61 -6.99
CA SER A 228 9.12 12.30 -6.53
C SER A 228 8.44 13.48 -5.83
N ASN A 229 7.11 13.55 -5.98
CA ASN A 229 6.23 14.48 -5.26
C ASN A 229 5.64 13.89 -3.97
N VAL A 230 6.03 12.66 -3.61
CA VAL A 230 5.62 12.02 -2.35
C VAL A 230 6.19 12.83 -1.19
N HIS A 231 5.29 13.31 -0.34
CA HIS A 231 5.64 14.05 0.86
C HIS A 231 4.99 13.50 2.13
N PHE A 232 4.17 12.46 1.98
CA PHE A 232 3.63 11.70 3.11
C PHE A 232 3.89 10.22 2.90
N LEU A 233 4.53 9.60 3.89
CA LEU A 233 4.85 8.18 3.93
C LEU A 233 4.22 7.55 5.16
N ALA A 234 3.57 6.41 5.00
CA ALA A 234 3.04 5.64 6.11
C ALA A 234 3.51 4.19 6.06
N PHE A 235 3.98 3.67 7.19
CA PHE A 235 4.08 2.24 7.44
C PHE A 235 2.98 1.89 8.44
N SER A 236 1.84 1.43 7.94
CA SER A 236 0.64 1.24 8.77
C SER A 236 -0.09 0.00 8.27
N PRO A 237 -0.15 -1.08 9.06
CA PRO A 237 -0.85 -2.30 8.67
C PRO A 237 -2.34 -2.07 8.47
N THR A 238 -2.97 -2.90 7.65
CA THR A 238 -4.43 -2.86 7.47
C THR A 238 -5.17 -3.49 8.64
N GLU A 239 -4.62 -4.57 9.19
CA GLU A 239 -5.17 -5.23 10.36
C GLU A 239 -4.70 -4.52 11.62
N LYS A 240 -5.66 -3.97 12.37
CA LYS A 240 -5.38 -3.36 13.68
C LYS A 240 -4.90 -4.45 14.63
N LEU A 241 -3.68 -4.30 15.13
CA LEU A 241 -3.23 -5.09 16.26
C LEU A 241 -4.08 -4.75 17.49
N ASN A 242 -4.35 -5.76 18.31
CA ASN A 242 -5.08 -5.58 19.57
C ASN A 242 -4.36 -4.66 20.58
N LYS A 243 -3.09 -4.29 20.32
CA LYS A 243 -2.29 -3.40 21.16
C LYS A 243 -1.56 -2.37 20.29
N ALA A 244 -2.14 -1.19 20.17
CA ALA A 244 -1.37 0.01 19.83
C ALA A 244 -0.55 0.42 21.07
N THR A 245 0.68 0.87 20.88
CA THR A 245 1.46 1.46 21.99
C THR A 245 1.18 2.96 22.09
N SER A 246 1.45 3.55 23.25
CA SER A 246 1.57 5.01 23.34
C SER A 246 2.67 5.53 22.41
N ALA A 247 2.54 6.80 21.99
CA ALA A 247 3.56 7.49 21.23
C ALA A 247 4.89 7.52 21.99
N ASP A 248 6.01 7.36 21.28
CA ASP A 248 7.34 7.49 21.85
C ASP A 248 7.80 8.95 21.95
N LYS A 249 9.02 9.18 22.48
CA LYS A 249 9.60 10.53 22.60
C LYS A 249 9.79 11.24 21.25
N HIS A 250 9.75 10.50 20.16
CA HIS A 250 9.89 10.97 18.79
C HIS A 250 8.55 10.97 18.04
N GLY A 251 7.44 10.65 18.71
CA GLY A 251 6.11 10.70 18.10
C GLY A 251 5.67 9.44 17.38
N HIS A 252 6.47 8.38 17.38
CA HIS A 252 6.09 7.13 16.72
C HIS A 252 5.06 6.35 17.53
N VAL A 253 4.04 5.83 16.86
CA VAL A 253 2.99 5.01 17.46
C VAL A 253 3.02 3.63 16.81
N TRP A 254 3.35 2.58 17.56
CA TRP A 254 3.24 1.22 17.01
C TRP A 254 1.77 0.81 16.88
N PRO A 255 1.34 0.17 15.78
CA PRO A 255 2.11 -0.20 14.57
C PRO A 255 2.03 0.82 13.42
N ASP A 256 1.44 1.98 13.68
CA ASP A 256 1.11 2.99 12.67
C ASP A 256 2.12 4.14 12.69
N TYR A 257 3.15 4.03 11.84
CA TYR A 257 4.15 5.06 11.67
C TYR A 257 3.80 5.98 10.50
N TYR A 258 3.66 7.27 10.77
CA TYR A 258 3.37 8.29 9.78
C TYR A 258 4.50 9.30 9.71
N TYR A 259 4.89 9.66 8.50
CA TYR A 259 5.99 10.58 8.25
C TYR A 259 5.61 11.62 7.21
N TYR A 260 6.16 12.82 7.35
CA TYR A 260 6.19 13.81 6.28
C TYR A 260 7.62 14.04 5.77
N ALA A 261 7.73 14.54 4.54
CA ALA A 261 9.02 14.95 3.96
C ALA A 261 9.58 16.17 4.70
N GLY A 262 10.57 15.93 5.55
CA GLY A 262 11.42 16.95 6.10
C GLY A 262 12.66 17.20 5.25
N ARG A 263 13.39 18.26 5.62
CA ARG A 263 14.74 18.53 5.12
C ARG A 263 15.72 18.56 6.29
N LEU A 264 16.90 18.04 6.05
CA LEU A 264 18.06 18.14 6.93
C LEU A 264 19.26 18.53 6.05
N THR A 265 20.09 19.46 6.51
CA THR A 265 21.35 19.77 5.82
C THR A 265 22.44 18.90 6.45
N ASP A 266 23.13 18.10 5.64
CA ASP A 266 24.22 17.25 6.11
C ASP A 266 25.48 18.07 6.45
N VAL A 267 26.52 17.41 6.96
CA VAL A 267 27.79 18.05 7.32
C VAL A 267 28.52 18.67 6.12
N LYS A 268 28.13 18.33 4.89
CA LYS A 268 28.67 18.87 3.64
C LYS A 268 27.85 20.06 3.12
N GLY A 269 26.80 20.47 3.81
CA GLY A 269 25.90 21.54 3.35
C GLY A 269 24.87 21.08 2.32
N THR A 270 24.69 19.76 2.12
CA THR A 270 23.73 19.21 1.17
C THR A 270 22.38 18.97 1.85
N ASP A 271 21.31 19.49 1.27
CA ASP A 271 19.95 19.22 1.74
C ASP A 271 19.52 17.79 1.37
N ILE A 272 19.37 16.95 2.39
CA ILE A 272 18.83 15.60 2.27
C ILE A 272 17.37 15.57 2.74
N ALA A 273 16.55 14.76 2.06
CA ALA A 273 15.19 14.50 2.54
C ALA A 273 15.22 13.51 3.69
N VAL A 274 14.42 13.79 4.73
CA VAL A 274 14.30 12.93 5.92
C VAL A 274 12.82 12.71 6.23
N ALA A 275 12.48 11.52 6.71
CA ALA A 275 11.16 11.19 7.19
C ALA A 275 10.97 11.79 8.59
N ARG A 276 10.09 12.77 8.76
CA ARG A 276 9.80 13.36 10.08
C ARG A 276 8.51 12.75 10.64
N PRO A 277 8.55 12.13 11.83
CA PRO A 277 7.38 11.46 12.40
C PRO A 277 6.25 12.43 12.74
N LEU A 278 5.01 11.94 12.63
CA LEU A 278 3.78 12.65 12.98
C LEU A 278 3.07 11.90 14.11
N VAL A 279 2.75 12.60 15.19
CA VAL A 279 2.05 12.02 16.36
C VAL A 279 0.55 12.00 16.13
N HIS A 280 0.05 13.11 15.60
CA HIS A 280 -1.34 13.40 15.33
C HIS A 280 -1.50 13.76 13.86
N TRP A 281 -1.10 12.84 12.99
CA TRP A 281 -1.10 13.05 11.53
C TRP A 281 -2.41 13.64 10.98
N LYS A 282 -3.56 13.30 11.60
CA LYS A 282 -4.88 13.84 11.22
C LYS A 282 -5.00 15.35 11.41
N THR A 283 -4.38 15.89 12.47
CA THR A 283 -4.38 17.33 12.78
C THR A 283 -3.19 18.04 12.17
N GLU A 284 -2.04 17.37 12.11
CA GLU A 284 -0.80 17.93 11.56
C GLU A 284 -0.81 17.98 10.03
N TYR A 285 -1.50 17.04 9.38
CA TYR A 285 -1.56 16.93 7.92
C TYR A 285 -2.98 16.58 7.43
N PRO A 286 -3.99 17.45 7.67
CA PRO A 286 -5.38 17.16 7.36
C PRO A 286 -5.65 17.00 5.86
N SER A 287 -4.84 17.64 5.00
CA SER A 287 -4.95 17.56 3.54
C SER A 287 -4.63 16.18 2.98
N VAL A 288 -3.91 15.36 3.74
CA VAL A 288 -3.53 14.01 3.32
C VAL A 288 -4.70 13.03 3.43
N MET A 289 -5.81 13.41 4.10
CA MET A 289 -7.06 12.64 4.29
C MET A 289 -6.95 11.22 3.73
N VAL A 290 -6.16 10.44 4.46
CA VAL A 290 -5.92 9.01 4.26
C VAL A 290 -7.18 8.38 4.80
N TRP A 291 -8.21 8.35 3.95
CA TRP A 291 -9.38 7.51 4.13
C TRP A 291 -10.21 7.87 5.36
N LYS A 292 -11.22 8.75 5.18
CA LYS A 292 -12.39 8.65 6.05
C LYS A 292 -13.08 7.33 5.69
N GLU A 293 -13.25 6.46 6.68
CA GLU A 293 -14.20 5.36 6.67
C GLU A 293 -15.59 5.95 6.37
N ALA A 294 -15.87 6.20 5.08
CA ALA A 294 -17.21 6.50 4.60
C ALA A 294 -17.98 5.19 4.46
#